data_AF-A0A062VG87-F1
#
_entry.id   AF-A0A062VG87-F1
#
_cell.length_a   1.000
_cell.length_b   1.000
_cell.length_c   1.000
_cell.angle_alpha   90.00
_cell.angle_beta   90.00
_cell.angle_gamma   90.00
#
_symmetry.space_group_name_H-M   'P 1'
#
loop_
_entity.id
_entity.type
_entity.pdbx_description
1 polymer ?
#
loop_
_entity_poly.entity_id
_entity_poly.type
_entity_poly.pdbx_seq_one_letter_code
_entity_poly.pdbx_strand_id
1 'polypeptide(L)'
;MMPSIRYSLAMRLKARFRDYANDHRGIAAVEFALIAAPFFFLIFGLLEVCMIFIMAAILDHGIADAARPLRTGAVQQAGMTPEEFRELLCSELMGMMDCQNRLYFDVQTIDGFNLVPTGSPLNDAGAINGEEFGFIPGGPNDIVAVRVFYEWNLMTPGLTAPLANMAGHKHLIQSNVVFRNEPFGSES
;
A
#
# COMPACT_ATOMS: atom_id res chain seq x y z
N MET A 1 -4.54 -73.81 32.50
CA MET A 1 -4.25 -73.10 31.24
C MET A 1 -5.13 -71.85 31.22
N MET A 2 -4.62 -70.70 31.67
CA MET A 2 -5.37 -69.45 31.81
C MET A 2 -5.42 -68.70 30.46
N PRO A 3 -6.58 -68.19 30.01
CA PRO A 3 -6.65 -67.34 28.83
C PRO A 3 -6.23 -65.91 29.19
N SER A 4 -5.47 -65.31 28.29
CA SER A 4 -4.87 -63.98 28.43
C SER A 4 -5.89 -62.86 28.14
N ILE A 5 -6.01 -61.93 29.09
CA ILE A 5 -6.87 -60.74 29.02
C ILE A 5 -6.26 -59.76 28.01
N ARG A 6 -6.74 -59.82 26.76
CA ARG A 6 -6.45 -58.82 25.71
C ARG A 6 -7.55 -57.76 25.66
N TYR A 7 -7.67 -56.98 26.72
CA TYR A 7 -8.49 -55.78 26.74
C TYR A 7 -7.75 -54.72 27.53
N SER A 8 -7.30 -53.62 26.92
CA SER A 8 -7.23 -52.36 27.70
C SER A 8 -6.93 -51.08 26.93
N LEU A 9 -6.22 -51.06 25.80
CA LEU A 9 -5.77 -49.76 25.28
C LEU A 9 -6.90 -48.97 24.58
N ALA A 10 -7.65 -49.62 23.69
CA ALA A 10 -8.78 -49.00 22.99
C ALA A 10 -9.92 -48.58 23.93
N MET A 11 -10.24 -49.40 24.94
CA MET A 11 -11.28 -49.05 25.94
C MET A 11 -10.84 -47.92 26.88
N ARG A 12 -9.56 -47.88 27.28
CA ARG A 12 -9.03 -46.77 28.10
C ARG A 12 -9.01 -45.46 27.33
N LEU A 13 -8.64 -45.48 26.04
CA LEU A 13 -8.73 -44.31 25.17
C LEU A 13 -10.17 -43.84 25.00
N LYS A 14 -11.13 -44.76 24.76
CA LYS A 14 -12.54 -44.42 24.60
C LYS A 14 -13.16 -43.85 25.88
N ALA A 15 -12.79 -44.36 27.04
CA ALA A 15 -13.20 -43.84 28.34
C ALA A 15 -12.61 -42.43 28.60
N ARG A 16 -11.31 -42.24 28.36
CA ARG A 16 -10.65 -40.92 28.48
C ARG A 16 -11.26 -39.87 27.54
N PHE A 17 -11.62 -40.27 26.31
CA PHE A 17 -12.28 -39.37 25.36
C PHE A 17 -13.69 -38.98 25.80
N ARG A 18 -14.43 -39.92 26.42
CA ARG A 18 -15.75 -39.64 26.99
C ARG A 18 -15.68 -38.73 28.22
N ASP A 19 -14.68 -38.94 29.08
CA ASP A 19 -14.46 -38.08 30.25
C ASP A 19 -14.03 -36.67 29.82
N TYR A 20 -13.21 -36.55 28.76
CA TYR A 20 -12.84 -35.25 28.17
C TYR A 20 -14.03 -34.56 27.49
N ALA A 21 -14.90 -35.32 26.80
CA ALA A 21 -16.11 -34.79 26.18
C ALA A 21 -17.16 -34.31 27.20
N ASN A 22 -17.12 -34.82 28.43
CA ASN A 22 -17.97 -34.39 29.55
C ASN A 22 -17.32 -33.27 30.41
N ASP A 23 -16.14 -32.76 30.03
CA ASP A 23 -15.45 -31.71 30.79
C ASP A 23 -15.91 -30.30 30.34
N HIS A 24 -16.83 -29.72 31.12
CA HIS A 24 -17.42 -28.40 30.85
C HIS A 24 -16.53 -27.21 31.26
N ARG A 25 -15.36 -27.45 31.88
CA ARG A 25 -14.47 -26.39 32.39
C ARG A 25 -13.91 -25.50 31.28
N GLY A 26 -13.92 -25.96 30.02
CA GLY A 26 -13.46 -25.21 28.85
C GLY A 26 -14.53 -24.36 28.15
N ILE A 27 -15.80 -24.42 28.55
CA ILE A 27 -16.90 -23.74 27.83
C ILE A 27 -16.70 -22.23 27.81
N ALA A 28 -16.35 -21.63 28.96
CA ALA A 28 -16.07 -20.20 29.04
C ALA A 28 -14.91 -19.76 28.13
N ALA A 29 -13.90 -20.62 27.94
CA ALA A 29 -12.78 -20.35 27.05
C ALA A 29 -13.22 -20.37 25.57
N VAL A 30 -14.14 -21.28 25.20
CA VAL A 30 -14.70 -21.34 23.85
C VAL A 30 -15.60 -20.14 23.57
N GLU A 31 -16.46 -19.75 24.51
CA GLU A 31 -17.30 -18.55 24.40
C GLU A 31 -16.46 -17.29 24.22
N PHE A 32 -15.40 -17.14 25.01
CA PHE A 32 -14.47 -16.03 24.86
C PHE A 32 -13.77 -16.06 23.49
N ALA A 33 -13.29 -17.22 23.04
CA ALA A 33 -12.60 -17.34 21.75
C ALA A 33 -13.51 -16.97 20.56
N LEU A 34 -14.79 -17.34 20.61
CA LEU A 34 -15.78 -16.99 19.58
C LEU A 34 -15.99 -15.47 19.45
N ILE A 35 -15.84 -14.71 20.53
CA ILE A 35 -15.96 -13.24 20.52
C ILE A 35 -14.61 -12.58 20.22
N ALA A 36 -13.53 -13.11 20.80
CA ALA A 36 -12.19 -12.57 20.62
C ALA A 36 -11.71 -12.65 19.17
N ALA A 37 -12.00 -13.75 18.45
CA ALA A 37 -11.58 -13.92 17.06
C ALA A 37 -12.09 -12.80 16.12
N PRO A 38 -13.40 -12.50 16.02
CA PRO A 38 -13.88 -11.39 15.19
C PRO A 38 -13.45 -10.02 15.73
N PHE A 39 -13.27 -9.87 17.04
CA PHE A 39 -12.78 -8.61 17.62
C PHE A 39 -11.35 -8.29 17.17
N PHE A 40 -10.43 -9.25 17.27
CA PHE A 40 -9.06 -9.08 16.78
C PHE A 40 -8.99 -8.96 15.26
N PHE A 41 -9.86 -9.67 14.52
CA PHE A 41 -10.01 -9.49 13.07
C PHE A 41 -10.28 -8.02 12.73
N LEU A 42 -11.23 -7.39 13.43
CA LEU A 42 -11.57 -5.99 13.19
C LEU A 42 -10.46 -5.03 13.62
N ILE A 43 -9.78 -5.28 14.75
CA ILE A 43 -8.66 -4.45 15.20
C ILE A 43 -7.53 -4.46 14.17
N PHE A 44 -7.09 -5.63 13.73
CA PHE A 44 -6.00 -5.73 12.75
C PHE A 44 -6.40 -5.14 11.39
N GLY A 45 -7.64 -5.36 10.96
CA GLY A 45 -8.16 -4.73 9.75
C GLY A 45 -8.16 -3.20 9.84
N LEU A 46 -8.59 -2.65 10.98
CA LEU A 46 -8.58 -1.21 11.23
C LEU A 46 -7.14 -0.66 11.27
N LEU A 47 -6.21 -1.36 11.93
CA LEU A 47 -4.82 -0.96 11.97
C LEU A 47 -4.19 -0.91 10.57
N GLU A 48 -4.47 -1.90 9.71
CA GLU A 48 -4.00 -1.88 8.32
C GLU A 48 -4.56 -0.68 7.54
N VAL A 49 -5.86 -0.40 7.67
CA VAL A 49 -6.49 0.77 7.03
C VAL A 49 -5.83 2.06 7.51
N CYS A 50 -5.63 2.21 8.82
CA CYS A 50 -4.95 3.37 9.40
C CYS A 50 -3.54 3.54 8.82
N MET A 51 -2.78 2.44 8.69
CA MET A 51 -1.44 2.49 8.10
C MET A 51 -1.46 2.91 6.64
N ILE A 52 -2.39 2.40 5.83
CA ILE A 52 -2.56 2.82 4.42
C ILE A 52 -2.83 4.32 4.35
N PHE A 53 -3.73 4.86 5.19
CA PHE A 53 -4.01 6.29 5.22
C PHE A 53 -2.83 7.15 5.69
N ILE A 54 -2.06 6.68 6.67
CA ILE A 54 -0.83 7.38 7.09
C ILE A 54 0.17 7.45 5.93
N MET A 55 0.37 6.34 5.22
CA MET A 55 1.28 6.30 4.07
C MET A 55 0.79 7.19 2.92
N ALA A 56 -0.52 7.20 2.65
CA ALA A 56 -1.12 8.10 1.69
C ALA A 56 -0.89 9.57 2.05
N ALA A 57 -1.08 9.94 3.33
CA ALA A 57 -0.85 11.32 3.79
C ALA A 57 0.63 11.74 3.68
N ILE A 58 1.57 10.83 4.00
CA ILE A 58 3.02 11.09 3.83
C ILE A 58 3.34 11.27 2.34
N LEU A 59 2.77 10.42 1.48
CA LEU A 59 2.97 10.50 0.03
C LEU A 59 2.43 11.83 -0.55
N ASP A 60 1.21 12.21 -0.17
CA ASP A 60 0.58 13.48 -0.56
C ASP A 60 1.43 14.68 -0.14
N HIS A 61 1.93 14.67 1.10
CA HIS A 61 2.81 15.72 1.60
C HIS A 61 4.12 15.79 0.80
N GLY A 62 4.80 14.65 0.62
CA GLY A 62 6.08 14.60 -0.08
C GLY A 62 5.99 15.07 -1.53
N ILE A 63 4.90 14.74 -2.22
CA ILE A 63 4.65 15.20 -3.59
C ILE A 63 4.32 16.68 -3.64
N ALA A 64 3.53 17.18 -2.69
CA ALA A 64 3.21 18.61 -2.63
C ALA A 64 4.48 19.47 -2.44
N ASP A 65 5.45 18.98 -1.68
CA ASP A 65 6.75 19.65 -1.51
C ASP A 65 7.67 19.47 -2.73
N ALA A 66 7.81 18.24 -3.25
CA ALA A 66 8.61 17.96 -4.44
C ALA A 66 8.08 18.63 -5.72
N ALA A 67 6.78 18.97 -5.77
CA ALA A 67 6.16 19.70 -6.87
C ALA A 67 6.55 21.19 -6.90
N ARG A 68 7.00 21.78 -5.79
CA ARG A 68 7.39 23.20 -5.76
C ARG A 68 8.52 23.52 -6.75
N PRO A 69 9.67 22.82 -6.74
CA PRO A 69 10.74 23.10 -7.69
C PRO A 69 10.37 22.80 -9.14
N LEU A 70 9.41 21.90 -9.40
CA LEU A 70 8.83 21.74 -10.74
C LEU A 70 8.04 22.98 -11.14
N ARG A 71 7.20 23.49 -10.25
CA ARG A 71 6.37 24.67 -10.50
C ARG A 71 7.19 25.94 -10.75
N THR A 72 8.27 26.13 -10.00
CA THR A 72 9.12 27.34 -10.12
C THR A 72 10.11 27.29 -11.28
N GLY A 73 10.24 26.14 -11.98
CA GLY A 73 11.21 25.99 -13.05
C GLY A 73 12.60 25.54 -12.59
N ALA A 74 12.81 25.30 -11.29
CA ALA A 74 14.13 24.94 -10.76
C ALA A 74 14.64 23.59 -11.30
N VAL A 75 13.75 22.60 -11.43
CA VAL A 75 14.07 21.29 -12.03
C VAL A 75 14.49 21.46 -13.50
N GLN A 76 13.76 22.28 -14.24
CA GLN A 76 13.95 22.54 -15.66
C GLN A 76 15.27 23.30 -15.92
N GLN A 77 15.53 24.35 -15.13
CA GLN A 77 16.74 25.17 -15.25
C GLN A 77 18.01 24.41 -14.85
N ALA A 78 17.91 23.52 -13.86
CA ALA A 78 19.01 22.66 -13.45
C ALA A 78 19.26 21.50 -14.43
N GLY A 79 18.34 21.22 -15.35
CA GLY A 79 18.42 20.05 -16.23
C GLY A 79 18.34 18.73 -15.45
N MET A 80 17.57 18.72 -14.37
CA MET A 80 17.50 17.61 -13.42
C MET A 80 17.01 16.33 -14.09
N THR A 81 17.63 15.19 -13.77
CA THR A 81 17.24 13.89 -14.31
C THR A 81 16.06 13.28 -13.53
N PRO A 82 15.36 12.27 -14.08
CA PRO A 82 14.34 11.53 -13.35
C PRO A 82 14.87 10.89 -12.06
N GLU A 83 16.13 10.44 -12.06
CA GLU A 83 16.77 9.84 -10.89
C GLU A 83 17.02 10.88 -9.79
N GLU A 84 17.49 12.08 -10.15
CA GLU A 84 17.67 13.18 -9.20
C GLU A 84 16.32 13.66 -8.63
N PHE A 85 15.27 13.72 -9.48
CA PHE A 85 13.92 14.00 -8.99
C PHE A 85 13.39 12.92 -8.05
N ARG A 86 13.72 11.64 -8.31
CA ARG A 86 13.40 10.55 -7.38
C ARG A 86 14.06 10.81 -6.03
N GLU A 87 15.36 11.12 -6.00
CA GLU A 87 16.08 11.38 -4.75
C GLU A 87 15.47 12.55 -3.96
N LEU A 88 15.13 13.64 -4.67
CA LEU A 88 14.41 14.77 -4.10
C LEU A 88 13.09 14.33 -3.47
N LEU A 89 12.23 13.64 -4.22
CA LEU A 89 10.96 13.12 -3.72
C LEU A 89 11.16 12.18 -2.53
N CYS A 90 12.11 11.25 -2.60
CA CYS A 90 12.39 10.29 -1.52
C CYS A 90 12.83 10.97 -0.22
N SER A 91 13.53 12.11 -0.32
CA SER A 91 13.98 12.87 0.85
C SER A 91 12.80 13.44 1.67
N GLU A 92 11.68 13.74 1.01
CA GLU A 92 10.46 14.25 1.64
C GLU A 92 9.59 13.15 2.28
N LEU A 93 9.87 11.86 2.00
CA LEU A 93 9.10 10.72 2.50
C LEU A 93 9.58 10.21 3.87
N MET A 94 10.49 10.94 4.53
CA MET A 94 10.99 10.67 5.90
C MET A 94 11.55 9.25 6.12
N GLY A 95 11.96 8.56 5.06
CA GLY A 95 12.47 7.18 5.13
C GLY A 95 11.42 6.12 5.50
N MET A 96 10.12 6.47 5.46
CA MET A 96 9.02 5.56 5.84
C MET A 96 8.60 4.60 4.72
N MET A 97 9.09 4.82 3.50
CA MET A 97 8.70 4.10 2.29
C MET A 97 9.92 3.63 1.49
N ASP A 98 9.81 2.45 0.85
CA ASP A 98 10.82 1.94 -0.08
C ASP A 98 10.71 2.66 -1.42
N CYS A 99 11.22 3.88 -1.44
CA CYS A 99 11.12 4.80 -2.56
C CYS A 99 11.91 4.33 -3.80
N GLN A 100 12.89 3.45 -3.63
CA GLN A 100 13.73 2.98 -4.74
C GLN A 100 13.08 1.84 -5.51
N ASN A 101 12.48 0.88 -4.81
CA ASN A 101 11.97 -0.33 -5.47
C ASN A 101 10.45 -0.36 -5.65
N ARG A 102 9.71 0.48 -4.92
CA ARG A 102 8.24 0.40 -4.86
C ARG A 102 7.52 1.69 -5.20
N LEU A 103 8.27 2.75 -5.48
CA LEU A 103 7.71 4.04 -5.89
C LEU A 103 7.94 4.26 -7.38
N TYR A 104 6.88 4.64 -8.06
CA TYR A 104 6.85 5.00 -9.46
C TYR A 104 6.25 6.40 -9.56
N PHE A 105 6.74 7.21 -10.48
CA PHE A 105 6.17 8.52 -10.74
C PHE A 105 6.09 8.77 -12.24
N ASP A 106 5.21 9.69 -12.58
CA ASP A 106 4.93 10.13 -13.93
C ASP A 106 4.69 11.64 -13.90
N VAL A 107 5.55 12.38 -14.61
CA VAL A 107 5.48 13.84 -14.74
C VAL A 107 5.23 14.15 -16.19
N GLN A 108 4.07 14.73 -16.51
CA GLN A 108 3.70 15.07 -17.88
C GLN A 108 3.13 16.47 -18.00
N THR A 109 3.48 17.15 -19.08
CA THR A 109 2.75 18.32 -19.55
C THR A 109 1.42 17.93 -20.15
N ILE A 110 0.37 18.67 -19.83
CA ILE A 110 -0.99 18.48 -20.35
C ILE A 110 -1.54 19.79 -20.92
N ASP A 111 -2.41 19.70 -21.92
CA ASP A 111 -2.97 20.90 -22.59
C ASP A 111 -4.07 21.60 -21.75
N GLY A 112 -4.55 20.98 -20.68
CA GLY A 112 -5.62 21.52 -19.85
C GLY A 112 -5.86 20.70 -18.58
N PHE A 113 -6.34 21.37 -17.52
CA PHE A 113 -6.63 20.72 -16.22
C PHE A 113 -7.70 19.62 -16.29
N ASN A 114 -8.49 19.56 -17.36
CA ASN A 114 -9.49 18.51 -17.61
C ASN A 114 -8.91 17.26 -18.29
N LEU A 115 -7.63 17.29 -18.71
CA LEU A 115 -6.95 16.19 -19.40
C LEU A 115 -6.02 15.40 -18.48
N VAL A 116 -6.17 15.56 -17.17
CA VAL A 116 -5.37 14.81 -16.19
C VAL A 116 -5.67 13.31 -16.36
N PRO A 117 -4.66 12.47 -16.58
CA PRO A 117 -4.88 11.05 -16.77
C PRO A 117 -5.30 10.41 -15.43
N THR A 118 -6.59 10.11 -15.33
CA THR A 118 -7.30 9.58 -14.14
C THR A 118 -7.41 8.05 -14.12
N GLY A 119 -6.88 7.37 -15.15
CA GLY A 119 -6.90 5.91 -15.22
C GLY A 119 -6.06 5.24 -14.15
N SER A 120 -6.44 4.01 -13.80
CA SER A 120 -5.59 3.12 -13.01
C SER A 120 -4.29 2.85 -13.77
N PRO A 121 -3.12 2.92 -13.13
CA PRO A 121 -1.85 2.58 -13.78
C PRO A 121 -1.66 1.06 -13.90
N LEU A 122 -2.62 0.23 -13.46
CA LEU A 122 -2.47 -1.22 -13.41
C LEU A 122 -2.84 -1.87 -14.74
N ASN A 123 -2.03 -2.82 -15.20
CA ASN A 123 -2.37 -3.71 -16.31
C ASN A 123 -3.31 -4.85 -15.89
N ASP A 124 -3.71 -5.69 -16.85
CA ASP A 124 -4.56 -6.87 -16.62
C ASP A 124 -3.93 -7.89 -15.65
N ALA A 125 -2.62 -7.86 -15.46
CA ALA A 125 -1.90 -8.69 -14.49
C ALA A 125 -1.88 -8.10 -13.07
N GLY A 126 -2.46 -6.92 -12.85
CA GLY A 126 -2.49 -6.24 -11.54
C GLY A 126 -1.13 -5.66 -11.13
N ALA A 127 -0.23 -5.41 -12.09
CA ALA A 127 1.05 -4.75 -11.89
C ALA A 127 1.02 -3.35 -12.53
N ILE A 128 1.85 -2.43 -12.04
CA ILE A 128 1.97 -1.10 -12.64
C ILE A 128 2.49 -1.22 -14.08
N ASN A 129 1.75 -0.64 -15.02
CA ASN A 129 2.17 -0.40 -16.39
C ASN A 129 2.75 1.00 -16.52
N GLY A 130 4.08 1.09 -16.46
CA GLY A 130 4.81 2.34 -16.61
C GLY A 130 5.23 2.67 -18.05
N GLU A 131 4.74 1.95 -19.07
CA GLU A 131 5.16 2.18 -20.46
C GLU A 131 4.90 3.61 -20.96
N GLU A 132 3.85 4.24 -20.46
CA GLU A 132 3.49 5.62 -20.77
C GLU A 132 4.06 6.64 -19.77
N PHE A 133 4.78 6.20 -18.74
CA PHE A 133 5.31 7.12 -17.74
C PHE A 133 6.47 7.92 -18.32
N GLY A 134 6.46 9.22 -18.06
CA GLY A 134 7.46 10.16 -18.54
C GLY A 134 7.98 11.05 -17.44
N PHE A 135 9.06 11.76 -17.77
CA PHE A 135 9.55 12.89 -16.98
C PHE A 135 9.66 14.11 -17.89
N ILE A 136 8.52 14.78 -18.07
CA ILE A 136 8.35 15.94 -18.93
C ILE A 136 7.86 17.09 -18.03
N PRO A 137 8.78 17.81 -17.36
CA PRO A 137 8.43 18.88 -16.43
C PRO A 137 7.91 20.16 -17.12
N GLY A 138 7.93 20.21 -18.45
CA GLY A 138 7.41 21.31 -19.25
C GLY A 138 8.22 22.60 -19.19
N GLY A 139 7.72 23.63 -19.83
CA GLY A 139 8.26 24.98 -19.85
C GLY A 139 7.45 25.98 -19.01
N PRO A 140 7.75 27.29 -19.14
CA PRO A 140 7.03 28.35 -18.45
C PRO A 140 5.54 28.36 -18.84
N ASN A 141 4.65 28.56 -17.88
CA ASN A 141 3.18 28.58 -18.07
C ASN A 141 2.52 27.27 -18.51
N ASP A 142 3.27 26.19 -18.71
CA ASP A 142 2.71 24.89 -19.02
C ASP A 142 1.95 24.31 -17.82
N ILE A 143 0.92 23.51 -18.09
CA ILE A 143 0.22 22.75 -17.06
C ILE A 143 0.90 21.40 -16.95
N VAL A 144 1.32 21.04 -15.74
CA VAL A 144 2.02 19.80 -15.43
C VAL A 144 1.16 18.97 -14.48
N ALA A 145 0.99 17.70 -14.81
CA ALA A 145 0.44 16.70 -13.92
C ALA A 145 1.58 15.80 -13.41
N VAL A 146 1.65 15.65 -12.10
CA VAL A 146 2.56 14.75 -11.41
C VAL A 146 1.72 13.69 -10.73
N ARG A 147 1.95 12.43 -11.10
CA ARG A 147 1.31 11.26 -10.50
C ARG A 147 2.38 10.41 -9.87
N VAL A 148 2.12 9.93 -8.66
CA VAL A 148 3.04 9.04 -7.95
C VAL A 148 2.26 7.87 -7.40
N PHE A 149 2.86 6.71 -7.53
CA PHE A 149 2.29 5.42 -7.23
C PHE A 149 3.25 4.67 -6.32
N TYR A 150 2.72 4.13 -5.23
CA TYR A 150 3.48 3.35 -4.26
C TYR A 150 2.85 1.99 -4.03
N GLU A 151 3.66 0.94 -4.11
CA GLU A 151 3.23 -0.43 -3.84
C GLU A 151 3.31 -0.75 -2.33
N TRP A 152 2.16 -0.75 -1.65
CA TRP A 152 2.05 -1.16 -0.26
C TRP A 152 1.86 -2.67 -0.14
N ASN A 153 2.76 -3.36 0.58
CA ASN A 153 2.54 -4.76 0.92
C ASN A 153 1.63 -4.83 2.14
N LEU A 154 0.48 -5.51 2.01
CA LEU A 154 -0.42 -5.71 3.14
C LEU A 154 0.30 -6.52 4.22
N MET A 155 0.27 -6.05 5.47
CA MET A 155 0.92 -6.72 6.59
C MET A 155 0.19 -8.01 6.96
N THR A 156 -1.14 -8.03 6.76
CA THR A 156 -2.02 -9.14 7.13
C THR A 156 -2.78 -9.71 5.94
N PRO A 157 -2.11 -10.25 4.89
CA PRO A 157 -2.71 -10.52 3.58
C PRO A 157 -3.91 -11.49 3.60
N GLY A 158 -3.98 -12.42 4.56
CA GLY A 158 -5.15 -13.29 4.71
C GLY A 158 -6.37 -12.58 5.31
N LEU A 159 -6.15 -11.58 6.16
CA LEU A 159 -7.16 -10.78 6.83
C LEU A 159 -7.67 -9.64 5.93
N THR A 160 -6.72 -8.99 5.24
CA THR A 160 -6.94 -7.77 4.47
C THR A 160 -6.99 -8.02 2.97
N ALA A 161 -7.22 -9.27 2.56
CA ALA A 161 -7.42 -9.64 1.16
C ALA A 161 -8.41 -8.73 0.40
N PRO A 162 -9.54 -8.27 1.00
CA PRO A 162 -10.44 -7.33 0.32
C PRO A 162 -9.84 -5.95 0.00
N LEU A 163 -8.75 -5.56 0.67
CA LEU A 163 -8.04 -4.31 0.41
C LEU A 163 -7.03 -4.43 -0.73
N ALA A 164 -6.65 -5.65 -1.13
CA ALA A 164 -5.69 -5.84 -2.21
C ALA A 164 -6.32 -5.44 -3.55
N ASN A 165 -5.68 -4.53 -4.27
CA ASN A 165 -6.05 -4.13 -5.64
C ASN A 165 -4.92 -4.41 -6.65
N MET A 166 -3.80 -4.97 -6.20
CA MET A 166 -2.65 -5.36 -7.00
C MET A 166 -2.34 -6.85 -6.81
N ALA A 167 -1.60 -7.42 -7.76
CA ALA A 167 -1.09 -8.78 -7.64
C ALA A 167 -0.16 -8.93 -6.42
N GLY A 168 -0.18 -10.13 -5.81
CA GLY A 168 0.70 -10.46 -4.69
C GLY A 168 0.30 -9.86 -3.33
N HIS A 169 -1.01 -9.65 -3.10
CA HIS A 169 -1.55 -9.09 -1.85
C HIS A 169 -1.04 -7.67 -1.54
N LYS A 170 -0.95 -6.85 -2.59
CA LYS A 170 -0.52 -5.47 -2.49
C LYS A 170 -1.69 -4.51 -2.65
N HIS A 171 -1.52 -3.32 -2.11
CA HIS A 171 -2.40 -2.20 -2.27
C HIS A 171 -1.65 -1.04 -2.94
N LEU A 172 -2.21 -0.51 -4.01
CA LEU A 172 -1.70 0.67 -4.70
C LEU A 172 -2.11 1.92 -3.93
N ILE A 173 -1.13 2.67 -3.43
CA ILE A 173 -1.32 4.02 -2.91
C ILE A 173 -0.96 5.00 -4.04
N GLN A 174 -1.86 5.92 -4.36
CA GLN A 174 -1.66 6.89 -5.44
C GLN A 174 -1.90 8.30 -4.91
N SER A 175 -1.07 9.23 -5.37
CA SER A 175 -1.24 10.66 -5.16
C SER A 175 -0.99 11.41 -6.46
N ASN A 176 -1.78 12.46 -6.70
CA ASN A 176 -1.70 13.26 -7.91
C ASN A 176 -1.72 14.75 -7.57
N VAL A 177 -0.85 15.53 -8.18
CA VAL A 177 -0.87 16.98 -8.11
C VAL A 177 -0.79 17.56 -9.52
N VAL A 178 -1.56 18.62 -9.75
CA VAL A 178 -1.65 19.27 -11.05
C VAL A 178 -1.52 20.77 -10.83
N PHE A 179 -0.60 21.40 -11.54
CA PHE A 179 -0.31 22.81 -11.38
C PHE A 179 0.12 23.43 -12.70
N ARG A 180 0.11 24.76 -12.74
CA ARG A 180 0.72 25.53 -13.83
C ARG A 180 2.09 26.01 -13.38
N ASN A 181 3.09 25.81 -14.23
CA ASN A 181 4.43 26.33 -14.04
C ASN A 181 4.43 27.86 -14.00
N GLU A 182 5.25 28.43 -13.13
CA GLU A 182 5.46 29.87 -13.03
C GLU A 182 6.11 30.41 -14.32
N PRO A 183 5.94 31.70 -14.63
CA PRO A 183 6.63 32.34 -15.74
C PRO A 183 8.11 32.55 -15.37
N PHE A 184 8.93 31.51 -15.50
CA PHE A 184 10.37 31.59 -15.29
C PHE A 184 11.09 31.97 -16.60
N GLY A 185 12.19 32.73 -16.48
CA GLY A 185 13.01 33.14 -17.63
C GLY A 185 12.46 34.31 -18.46
N SER A 186 11.39 34.97 -18.03
CA SER A 186 10.82 36.17 -18.68
C SER A 186 11.32 37.50 -18.08
N GLU A 187 12.36 37.47 -17.26
CA GLU A 187 13.06 38.68 -16.81
C GLU A 187 14.24 38.95 -17.77
N SER A 188 13.93 39.68 -18.85
CA SER A 188 14.90 40.33 -19.75
C SER A 188 14.79 41.83 -19.62
#